data_AF-A0A926ABH6-F1
#
_entry.id   AF-A0A926ABH6-F1
#
_cell.length_a   1.000
_cell.length_b   1.000
_cell.length_c   1.000
_cell.angle_alpha   90.00
_cell.angle_beta   90.00
_cell.angle_gamma   90.00
#
_symmetry.space_group_name_H-M   'P 1'
#
loop_
_entity.id
_entity.type
_entity.pdbx_description
1 polymer ?
#
loop_
_entity_poly.entity_id
_entity_poly.type
_entity_poly.pdbx_seq_one_letter_code
_entity_poly.pdbx_strand_id
1 'polypeptide(L)' 'MIKTDAFKKSTVEGIYAAGDAARAMHSATLASADGVIAGAAAHQSLVFAGRQRS' A
#
# COMPACT_ATOMS: atom_id res chain seq x y z
N MET A 1 10.15 -10.56 2.06
CA MET A 1 8.75 -10.10 2.16
C MET A 1 8.70 -8.86 3.04
N ILE A 2 8.13 -7.77 2.54
CA ILE A 2 7.99 -6.49 3.22
C ILE A 2 6.81 -6.56 4.17
N LYS A 3 7.03 -6.21 5.44
CA LYS A 3 5.96 -6.14 6.43
C LYS A 3 5.03 -4.97 6.09
N THR A 4 3.73 -5.25 6.00
CA THR A 4 2.71 -4.23 5.75
C THR A 4 1.52 -4.39 6.68
N ASP A 5 0.78 -3.30 6.89
CA ASP A 5 -0.52 -3.31 7.56
C ASP A 5 -1.66 -3.71 6.60
N ALA A 6 -2.91 -3.60 7.07
CA ALA A 6 -4.10 -3.88 6.27
C ALA A 6 -4.21 -2.98 5.02
N PHE A 7 -3.67 -1.76 5.08
CA PHE A 7 -3.66 -0.78 3.99
C PHE A 7 -2.42 -0.88 3.10
N LYS A 8 -1.63 -1.96 3.25
CA LYS A 8 -0.41 -2.20 2.48
C LYS A 8 0.68 -1.15 2.73
N LYS A 9 0.58 -0.39 3.83
CA LYS A 9 1.60 0.57 4.26
C LYS A 9 2.73 -0.18 4.95
N SER A 10 3.96 0.13 4.57
CA SER A 10 5.15 -0.45 5.19
C SER A 10 5.49 0.26 6.51
N THR A 11 6.56 -0.20 7.17
CA THR A 11 7.10 0.49 8.35
C THR A 11 7.83 1.79 8.01
N VAL A 12 8.15 2.02 6.74
CA VAL A 12 8.71 3.29 6.26
C VAL A 12 7.54 4.20 5.87
N GLU A 13 7.53 5.41 6.42
CA GLU A 13 6.48 6.39 6.16
C GLU A 13 6.40 6.73 4.66
N GLY A 14 5.17 6.83 4.14
CA GLY A 14 4.91 7.10 2.73
C GLY A 14 5.22 5.94 1.77
N ILE A 15 5.76 4.83 2.25
CA ILE A 15 6.10 3.66 1.42
C ILE A 15 5.04 2.56 1.58
N TYR A 16 4.55 2.09 0.43
CA TYR A 16 3.54 1.05 0.32
C TYR A 16 4.09 -0.13 -0.48
N ALA A 17 3.67 -1.35 -0.14
CA ALA A 17 4.10 -2.57 -0.82
C ALA A 17 2.93 -3.55 -0.99
N ALA A 18 2.83 -4.17 -2.16
CA ALA A 18 1.73 -5.06 -2.53
C ALA A 18 2.24 -6.33 -3.23
N GLY A 19 1.34 -7.31 -3.39
CA GLY A 19 1.63 -8.56 -4.09
C GLY A 19 2.78 -9.34 -3.44
N ASP A 20 3.57 -10.02 -4.25
CA ASP A 20 4.58 -10.99 -3.81
C ASP A 20 5.69 -10.36 -2.96
N ALA A 21 5.92 -9.06 -3.15
CA ALA A 21 6.84 -8.29 -2.33
C ALA A 21 6.35 -8.18 -0.88
N ALA A 22 5.04 -8.06 -0.66
CA ALA A 22 4.43 -7.82 0.66
C ALA A 22 3.84 -9.09 1.31
N ARG A 23 3.49 -10.10 0.51
CA ARG A 23 2.98 -11.41 0.95
C ARG A 23 3.41 -12.44 -0.08
N ALA A 24 4.00 -13.57 0.30
CA ALA A 24 4.30 -14.62 -0.67
C ALA A 24 2.99 -15.20 -1.24
N MET A 25 2.51 -14.65 -2.36
CA MET A 25 1.25 -15.04 -2.97
C MET A 25 1.54 -15.86 -4.22
N HIS A 26 0.87 -16.99 -4.35
CA HIS A 26 0.94 -17.81 -5.55
C HIS A 26 -0.25 -17.53 -6.48
N SER A 27 -0.88 -16.35 -6.36
CA SER A 27 -2.11 -15.97 -7.05
C SER A 27 -2.05 -14.54 -7.56
N ALA A 28 -2.09 -14.38 -8.88
CA ALA A 28 -2.10 -13.09 -9.55
C ALA A 28 -3.32 -12.23 -9.16
N THR A 29 -4.48 -12.84 -8.94
CA THR A 29 -5.71 -12.11 -8.55
C THR A 29 -5.54 -11.43 -7.20
N LEU A 30 -4.99 -12.15 -6.22
CA LEU A 30 -4.74 -11.57 -4.90
C LEU A 30 -3.68 -10.47 -4.99
N ALA A 31 -2.63 -10.67 -5.81
CA ALA A 31 -1.59 -9.66 -5.98
C ALA A 31 -2.14 -8.35 -6.58
N SER A 32 -3.04 -8.46 -7.56
CA SER A 32 -3.76 -7.32 -8.14
C SER A 32 -4.66 -6.63 -7.11
N ALA A 33 -5.38 -7.38 -6.28
CA ALA A 33 -6.22 -6.82 -5.23
C ALA A 33 -5.40 -6.02 -4.20
N ASP A 34 -4.25 -6.56 -3.75
CA ASP A 34 -3.32 -5.84 -2.88
C ASP A 34 -2.81 -4.54 -3.54
N GLY A 35 -2.57 -4.56 -4.85
CA GLY A 35 -2.17 -3.37 -5.61
C GLY A 35 -3.22 -2.26 -5.59
N VAL A 36 -4.50 -2.61 -5.75
CA VAL A 36 -5.61 -1.64 -5.66
C VAL A 36 -5.68 -1.02 -4.26
N ILE A 37 -5.54 -1.83 -3.22
CA ILE A 37 -5.55 -1.35 -1.82
C ILE A 37 -4.38 -0.40 -1.57
N ALA A 38 -3.17 -0.79 -1.96
CA ALA A 38 -1.97 0.04 -1.80
C ALA A 38 -2.08 1.37 -2.55
N GLY A 39 -2.58 1.35 -3.80
CA GLY A 39 -2.78 2.55 -4.60
C GLY A 39 -3.81 3.50 -3.99
N ALA A 40 -4.94 2.98 -3.52
CA ALA A 40 -5.96 3.78 -2.84
C ALA A 40 -5.44 4.42 -1.54
N ALA A 41 -4.70 3.65 -0.73
CA ALA A 41 -4.13 4.15 0.53
C ALA A 41 -3.06 5.22 0.28
N ALA A 42 -2.18 5.02 -0.71
CA ALA A 42 -1.19 6.02 -1.12
C ALA A 42 -1.87 7.30 -1.63
N HIS A 43 -2.88 7.16 -2.48
CA HIS A 43 -3.65 8.29 -3.00
C HIS A 43 -4.31 9.10 -1.87
N GLN A 44 -5.02 8.44 -0.95
CA GLN A 44 -5.62 9.09 0.21
C GLN A 44 -4.57 9.81 1.06
N SER A 45 -3.43 9.15 1.34
CA SER A 45 -2.35 9.76 2.11
C SER A 45 -1.84 11.06 1.47
N LEU A 46 -1.71 11.11 0.15
CA LEU A 46 -1.27 12.31 -0.57
C LEU A 46 -2.31 13.43 -0.54
N VAL A 47 -3.58 13.10 -0.79
CA VAL A 47 -4.70 14.06 -0.76
C VAL A 47 -4.81 14.73 0.62
N PHE A 48 -4.71 13.96 1.69
CA PHE A 48 -4.87 14.48 3.05
C PHE A 48 -3.58 15.10 3.61
N ALA A 49 -2.39 14.64 3.21
CA ALA A 49 -1.14 15.32 3.55
C ALA A 49 -1.02 16.70 2.87
N GLY A 50 -1.47 16.82 1.62
CA GLY A 50 -1.50 18.09 0.89
C GLY A 50 -2.43 19.13 1.52
N ARG A 51 -3.46 18.70 2.26
CA ARG A 51 -4.43 19.57 2.93
C ARG A 51 -3.96 20.16 4.26
N GLN A 52 -2.87 19.65 4.84
CA GLN A 52 -2.33 20.11 6.13
C GLN A 52 -1.23 21.19 5.99
N ARG A 53 -0.91 21.63 4.76
CA ARG A 53 0.07 22.69 4.47
C ARG A 53 -0.58 24.05 4.19
N SER A 54 -1.69 24.35 4.87
CA SER A 54 -2.42 25.63 4.81
C SER A 54 -2.56 26.24 6.18
#